data_AF-A0A944BKM4-F1
#
_entry.id   AF-A0A944BKM4-F1
#
_cell.length_a   1.000
_cell.length_b   1.000
_cell.length_c   1.000
_cell.angle_alpha   90.00
_cell.angle_beta   90.00
_cell.angle_gamma   90.00
#
_symmetry.space_group_name_H-M   'P 1'
#
loop_
_entity.id
_entity.type
_entity.pdbx_description
1 polymer ?
#
loop_
_entity_poly.entity_id
_entity_poly.type
_entity_poly.pdbx_seq_one_letter_code
_entity_poly.pdbx_strand_id
1 'polypeptide(L)'
;SIQVNFFYLSAGPKIWNALFAAIVQKNLQSRKIAEKYAQTTQAQKLLAVYSDMSPLRINDVYNLNRMFDELNAEYFNDALLRPMIAWTTRPNYRQLGSYNFFWDIICLSRILNDPRVPELAVRFVLFHEMVHIKHGARQENCRFKTHTPEFKLDEARFKGKDEAEEICKHLREIVDMP
;
A
#
# COMPACT_ATOMS: atom_id res chain seq x y z
N SER A 1 -23.15 -7.22 -18.22
CA SER A 1 -21.69 -7.04 -18.08
C SER A 1 -21.31 -7.46 -16.67
N ILE A 2 -20.36 -8.40 -16.52
CA ILE A 2 -19.94 -8.89 -15.20
C ILE A 2 -19.07 -7.80 -14.57
N GLN A 3 -19.58 -7.12 -13.54
CA GLN A 3 -18.77 -6.27 -12.68
C GLN A 3 -17.95 -7.16 -11.75
N VAL A 4 -16.67 -7.36 -12.07
CA VAL A 4 -15.72 -7.99 -11.16
C VAL A 4 -15.31 -6.94 -10.14
N ASN A 5 -15.72 -7.12 -8.88
CA ASN A 5 -15.29 -6.27 -7.79
C ASN A 5 -13.80 -6.54 -7.52
N PHE A 6 -12.96 -5.51 -7.59
CA PHE A 6 -11.49 -5.59 -7.60
C PHE A 6 -10.86 -6.12 -6.29
N PHE A 7 -11.71 -6.42 -5.29
CA PHE A 7 -11.44 -6.95 -3.95
C PHE A 7 -10.65 -8.29 -3.91
N TYR A 8 -10.56 -9.04 -5.00
CA TYR A 8 -10.08 -10.43 -4.98
C TYR A 8 -8.63 -10.63 -5.46
N LEU A 9 -7.94 -9.57 -5.87
CA LEU A 9 -6.64 -9.68 -6.56
C LEU A 9 -5.43 -9.89 -5.63
N SER A 10 -5.58 -9.73 -4.31
CA SER A 10 -4.46 -9.86 -3.35
C SER A 10 -4.51 -11.13 -2.48
N ALA A 11 -5.40 -12.08 -2.77
CA ALA A 11 -5.59 -13.26 -1.95
C ALA A 11 -4.86 -14.46 -2.58
N GLY A 12 -3.85 -15.01 -1.88
CA GLY A 12 -2.99 -16.08 -2.39
C GLY A 12 -3.72 -17.33 -2.94
N PRO A 13 -2.99 -18.29 -3.55
CA PRO A 13 -3.52 -19.32 -4.46
C PRO A 13 -4.70 -20.15 -3.94
N LYS A 14 -4.81 -20.33 -2.62
CA LYS A 14 -5.92 -21.07 -1.98
C LYS A 14 -7.27 -20.36 -2.09
N ILE A 15 -7.28 -19.02 -2.13
CA ILE A 15 -8.49 -18.21 -2.20
C ILE A 15 -8.95 -18.06 -3.66
N TRP A 16 -8.01 -18.00 -4.61
CA TRP A 16 -8.28 -18.13 -6.05
C TRP A 16 -9.08 -19.38 -6.38
N ASN A 17 -8.64 -20.57 -5.93
CA ASN A 17 -9.33 -21.83 -6.24
C ASN A 17 -10.78 -21.87 -5.72
N ALA A 18 -11.03 -21.28 -4.55
CA ALA A 18 -12.37 -21.23 -3.95
C ALA A 18 -13.30 -20.26 -4.70
N LEU A 19 -12.78 -19.11 -5.15
CA LEU A 19 -13.55 -18.09 -5.86
C LEU A 19 -13.77 -18.41 -7.33
N PHE A 20 -12.77 -18.97 -8.02
CA PHE A 20 -12.87 -19.42 -9.41
C PHE A 20 -13.95 -20.49 -9.54
N ALA A 21 -14.01 -21.44 -8.60
CA ALA A 21 -15.06 -22.47 -8.54
C ALA A 21 -16.46 -21.87 -8.29
N ALA A 22 -16.58 -20.82 -7.47
CA ALA A 22 -17.87 -20.18 -7.18
C ALA A 22 -18.43 -19.40 -8.38
N ILE A 23 -17.58 -18.71 -9.14
CA ILE A 23 -17.97 -17.85 -10.27
C ILE A 23 -18.19 -18.66 -11.55
N VAL A 24 -17.33 -19.64 -11.83
CA VAL A 24 -17.37 -20.41 -13.09
C VAL A 24 -18.35 -21.58 -13.02
N GLN A 25 -18.50 -22.24 -11.86
CA GLN A 25 -19.24 -23.52 -11.79
C GLN A 25 -20.65 -23.42 -11.18
N LYS A 26 -21.12 -22.23 -10.74
CA LYS A 26 -22.39 -22.07 -9.98
C LYS A 26 -22.54 -23.09 -8.85
N ASN A 27 -21.44 -23.45 -8.18
CA ASN A 27 -21.42 -24.54 -7.20
C ASN A 27 -21.65 -24.03 -5.77
N LEU A 28 -22.71 -24.52 -5.12
CA LEU A 28 -23.17 -24.12 -3.78
C LEU A 28 -22.15 -24.41 -2.66
N GLN A 29 -21.26 -25.39 -2.83
CA GLN A 29 -20.25 -25.74 -1.82
C GLN A 29 -19.14 -24.67 -1.72
N SER A 30 -18.75 -24.09 -2.85
CA SER A 30 -17.76 -23.00 -2.92
C SER A 30 -18.28 -21.71 -2.27
N ARG A 31 -19.60 -21.48 -2.31
CA ARG A 31 -20.26 -20.34 -1.67
C ARG A 31 -20.16 -20.37 -0.14
N LYS A 32 -20.39 -21.54 0.47
CA LYS A 32 -20.28 -21.71 1.93
C LYS A 32 -18.86 -21.48 2.45
N ILE A 33 -17.85 -21.84 1.65
CA ILE A 33 -16.44 -21.64 1.99
C ILE A 33 -16.09 -20.15 1.95
N ALA A 34 -16.54 -19.43 0.92
CA ALA A 34 -16.36 -17.98 0.81
C ALA A 34 -17.09 -17.22 1.93
N GLU A 35 -18.33 -17.61 2.26
CA GLU A 35 -19.09 -17.05 3.39
C GLU A 35 -18.40 -17.30 4.74
N LYS A 36 -17.89 -18.52 4.96
CA LYS A 36 -17.13 -18.86 6.17
C LYS A 36 -15.82 -18.07 6.27
N TYR A 37 -15.13 -17.83 5.15
CA TYR A 37 -13.94 -16.98 5.11
C TYR A 37 -14.27 -15.51 5.39
N ALA A 38 -15.34 -14.97 4.79
CA ALA A 38 -15.80 -13.60 5.04
C ALA A 38 -16.18 -13.33 6.51
N GLN A 39 -16.58 -14.38 7.24
CA GLN A 39 -16.88 -14.32 8.68
C GLN A 39 -15.64 -14.38 9.58
N THR A 40 -14.44 -14.64 9.03
CA THR A 40 -13.22 -14.61 9.83
C THR A 40 -12.86 -13.17 10.21
N THR A 41 -12.30 -12.99 11.41
CA THR A 41 -11.75 -11.70 11.86
C THR A 41 -10.71 -11.15 10.87
N GLN A 42 -10.02 -12.04 10.18
CA GLN A 42 -9.03 -11.72 9.16
C GLN A 42 -9.67 -11.09 7.91
N ALA A 43 -10.76 -11.66 7.38
CA ALA A 43 -11.49 -11.08 6.25
C ALA A 43 -12.28 -9.82 6.64
N GLN A 44 -12.79 -9.72 7.87
CA GLN A 44 -13.44 -8.51 8.37
C GLN A 44 -12.46 -7.35 8.53
N LYS A 45 -11.24 -7.63 9.03
CA LYS A 45 -10.15 -6.64 9.05
C LYS A 45 -9.73 -6.22 7.65
N LEU A 46 -9.67 -7.16 6.71
CA LEU A 46 -9.41 -6.88 5.31
C LEU A 46 -10.49 -5.95 4.73
N LEU A 47 -11.77 -6.27 4.93
CA LEU A 47 -12.90 -5.43 4.53
C LEU A 47 -12.87 -4.03 5.16
N ALA A 48 -12.49 -3.91 6.43
CA ALA A 48 -12.33 -2.62 7.09
C ALA A 48 -11.21 -1.81 6.43
N VAL A 49 -10.03 -2.41 6.21
CA VAL A 49 -8.91 -1.79 5.49
C VAL A 49 -9.34 -1.37 4.08
N TYR A 50 -9.98 -2.25 3.31
CA TYR A 50 -10.47 -1.94 1.97
C TYR A 50 -11.61 -0.91 1.96
N SER A 51 -12.44 -0.83 3.00
CA SER A 51 -13.46 0.22 3.10
C SER A 51 -12.86 1.60 3.36
N ASP A 52 -11.71 1.63 4.05
CA ASP A 52 -10.93 2.84 4.33
C ASP A 52 -9.91 3.16 3.22
N MET A 53 -9.80 2.34 2.17
CA MET A 53 -8.94 2.56 1.00
C MET A 53 -9.83 2.63 -0.25
N SER A 54 -9.97 3.80 -0.89
CA SER A 54 -10.96 3.95 -1.98
C SER A 54 -10.30 4.07 -3.35
N PRO A 55 -10.09 2.96 -4.08
CA PRO A 55 -9.60 3.03 -5.47
C PRO A 55 -10.64 3.59 -6.45
N LEU A 56 -11.90 3.78 -6.02
CA LEU A 56 -13.02 4.19 -6.90
C LEU A 56 -13.53 5.62 -6.64
N ARG A 57 -12.98 6.37 -5.68
CA ARG A 57 -13.49 7.72 -5.32
C ARG A 57 -12.42 8.81 -5.28
N ILE A 58 -11.18 8.49 -5.62
CA ILE A 58 -10.08 9.43 -5.55
C ILE A 58 -9.63 9.70 -6.98
N ASN A 59 -9.69 10.97 -7.39
CA ASN A 59 -8.98 11.41 -8.59
C ASN A 59 -7.50 11.50 -8.21
N ASP A 60 -6.73 10.55 -8.70
CA ASP A 60 -5.31 10.48 -8.43
C ASP A 60 -4.59 11.62 -9.15
N VAL A 61 -3.99 12.52 -8.38
CA VAL A 61 -3.07 13.55 -8.87
C VAL A 61 -1.76 12.88 -9.29
N TYR A 62 -1.34 11.86 -8.53
CA TYR A 62 -0.13 11.10 -8.75
C TYR A 62 -0.42 9.63 -9.08
N ASN A 63 0.24 9.11 -10.12
CA ASN A 63 0.17 7.70 -10.45
C ASN A 63 1.19 6.89 -9.64
N LEU A 64 0.74 6.35 -8.50
CA LEU A 64 1.62 5.60 -7.58
C LEU A 64 2.21 4.33 -8.20
N ASN A 65 1.48 3.65 -9.11
CA ASN A 65 1.99 2.45 -9.77
C ASN A 65 3.18 2.79 -10.69
N ARG A 66 3.06 3.89 -11.46
CA ARG A 66 4.16 4.40 -12.29
C ARG A 66 5.36 4.80 -11.44
N MET A 67 5.13 5.55 -10.35
CA MET A 67 6.22 5.97 -9.46
C MET A 67 6.92 4.78 -8.81
N PHE A 68 6.17 3.75 -8.41
CA PHE A 68 6.76 2.53 -7.88
C PHE A 68 7.70 1.89 -8.90
N ASP A 69 7.25 1.72 -10.15
CA ASP A 69 8.07 1.10 -11.20
C ASP A 69 9.36 1.89 -11.46
N GLU A 70 9.26 3.23 -11.54
CA GLU A 70 10.42 4.11 -11.70
C GLU A 70 11.41 4.00 -10.53
N LEU A 71 10.90 4.01 -9.29
CA LEU A 71 11.74 3.87 -8.09
C LEU A 71 12.35 2.47 -7.99
N ASN A 72 11.63 1.43 -8.41
CA ASN A 72 12.09 0.04 -8.39
C ASN A 72 13.27 -0.14 -9.34
N ALA A 73 13.16 0.40 -10.56
CA ALA A 73 14.23 0.43 -11.53
C ALA A 73 15.45 1.22 -11.00
N GLU A 74 15.22 2.42 -10.42
CA GLU A 74 16.31 3.31 -10.00
C GLU A 74 17.08 2.81 -8.77
N TYR A 75 16.39 2.29 -7.75
CA TYR A 75 17.00 2.02 -6.45
C TYR A 75 17.10 0.54 -6.08
N PHE A 76 16.30 -0.32 -6.72
CA PHE A 76 16.15 -1.72 -6.36
C PHE A 76 16.49 -2.68 -7.52
N ASN A 77 16.95 -2.17 -8.67
CA ASN A 77 17.29 -2.97 -9.86
C ASN A 77 16.12 -3.88 -10.28
N ASP A 78 14.88 -3.37 -10.22
CA ASP A 78 13.65 -4.12 -10.51
C ASP A 78 13.45 -5.39 -9.66
N ALA A 79 14.12 -5.49 -8.50
CA ALA A 79 14.06 -6.68 -7.66
C ALA A 79 12.77 -6.78 -6.83
N LEU A 80 12.04 -5.69 -6.62
CA LEU A 80 10.80 -5.73 -5.85
C LEU A 80 9.62 -6.10 -6.75
N LEU A 81 8.80 -7.05 -6.29
CA LEU A 81 7.48 -7.28 -6.86
C LEU A 81 6.55 -6.16 -6.37
N ARG A 82 5.76 -5.60 -7.29
CA ARG A 82 4.87 -4.50 -6.95
C ARG A 82 3.70 -4.99 -6.08
N PRO A 83 3.56 -4.49 -4.84
CA PRO A 83 2.41 -4.80 -3.98
C PRO A 83 1.15 -4.11 -4.51
N MET A 84 0.02 -4.31 -3.83
CA MET A 84 -1.10 -3.37 -4.00
C MET A 84 -0.70 -2.00 -3.46
N ILE A 85 -0.98 -0.93 -4.19
CA ILE A 85 -0.70 0.45 -3.76
C ILE A 85 -1.98 1.26 -3.82
N ALA A 86 -2.30 1.97 -2.75
CA ALA A 86 -3.51 2.78 -2.69
C ALA A 86 -3.38 3.97 -1.73
N TRP A 87 -4.32 4.90 -1.86
CA TRP A 87 -4.49 6.02 -0.93
C TRP A 87 -5.41 5.66 0.22
N THR A 88 -5.14 6.20 1.40
CA THR A 88 -6.12 6.24 2.49
C THR A 88 -7.34 7.07 2.08
N THR A 89 -8.50 6.79 2.66
CA THR A 89 -9.73 7.58 2.41
C THR A 89 -9.69 8.96 3.06
N ARG A 90 -9.05 9.07 4.22
CA ARG A 90 -8.93 10.29 5.02
C ARG A 90 -7.48 10.75 5.08
N PRO A 91 -7.21 12.07 5.11
CA PRO A 91 -5.86 12.57 5.33
C PRO A 91 -5.37 12.21 6.73
N ASN A 92 -4.12 11.77 6.81
CA ASN A 92 -3.37 11.55 8.04
C ASN A 92 -2.06 12.33 7.96
N TYR A 93 -1.84 13.25 8.91
CA TYR A 93 -0.68 14.14 8.96
C TYR A 93 0.48 13.53 9.77
N ARG A 94 0.22 12.48 10.57
CA ARG A 94 1.23 11.86 11.44
C ARG A 94 1.88 10.64 10.81
N GLN A 95 1.10 9.88 10.05
CA GLN A 95 1.56 8.70 9.33
C GLN A 95 1.23 8.88 7.86
N LEU A 96 2.28 9.18 7.08
CA LEU A 96 2.17 9.51 5.66
C LEU A 96 2.19 8.28 4.76
N GLY A 97 2.77 7.17 5.22
CA GLY A 97 2.84 5.90 4.53
C GLY A 97 2.73 4.72 5.50
N SER A 98 2.37 3.56 4.96
CA SER A 98 2.49 2.28 5.66
C SER A 98 2.55 1.11 4.70
N TYR A 99 3.49 0.20 4.94
CA TYR A 99 3.52 -1.12 4.33
C TYR A 99 2.98 -2.19 5.28
N ASN A 100 2.06 -3.02 4.78
CA ASN A 100 1.54 -4.17 5.50
C ASN A 100 2.07 -5.48 4.89
N PHE A 101 3.01 -6.11 5.60
CA PHE A 101 3.63 -7.37 5.18
C PHE A 101 2.64 -8.53 4.99
N PHE A 102 1.61 -8.65 5.82
CA PHE A 102 0.68 -9.79 5.74
C PHE A 102 -0.20 -9.75 4.50
N TRP A 103 -0.44 -8.56 3.97
CA TRP A 103 -1.37 -8.33 2.87
C TRP A 103 -0.69 -7.88 1.59
N ASP A 104 0.60 -7.57 1.67
CA ASP A 104 1.39 -7.00 0.57
C ASP A 104 0.73 -5.74 0.00
N ILE A 105 0.52 -4.76 0.90
CA ILE A 105 -0.15 -3.49 0.58
C ILE A 105 0.70 -2.32 1.06
N ILE A 106 0.96 -1.36 0.17
CA ILE A 106 1.38 -0.01 0.51
C ILE A 106 0.16 0.92 0.54
N CYS A 107 0.02 1.65 1.63
CA CYS A 107 -0.98 2.71 1.78
C CYS A 107 -0.28 4.05 1.96
N LEU A 108 -0.58 5.03 1.10
CA LEU A 108 -0.14 6.41 1.30
C LEU A 108 -1.29 7.28 1.81
N SER A 109 -0.98 8.24 2.67
CA SER A 109 -1.95 9.18 3.22
C SER A 109 -2.51 10.07 2.13
N ARG A 110 -3.84 10.25 2.11
CA ARG A 110 -4.54 11.10 1.13
C ARG A 110 -4.03 12.53 1.05
N ILE A 111 -3.44 13.05 2.12
CA ILE A 111 -2.88 14.42 2.13
C ILE A 111 -1.81 14.63 1.06
N LEU A 112 -1.10 13.57 0.69
CA LEU A 112 -0.07 13.60 -0.36
C LEU A 112 -0.67 13.64 -1.77
N ASN A 113 -1.96 13.30 -1.93
CA ASN A 113 -2.66 13.33 -3.22
C ASN A 113 -3.34 14.69 -3.45
N ASP A 114 -2.55 15.76 -3.42
CA ASP A 114 -2.96 17.15 -3.66
C ASP A 114 -1.97 17.79 -4.64
N PRO A 115 -2.43 18.53 -5.68
CA PRO A 115 -1.53 19.12 -6.68
C PRO A 115 -0.55 20.16 -6.13
N ARG A 116 -0.77 20.68 -4.92
CA ARG A 116 0.14 21.60 -4.24
C ARG A 116 1.31 20.88 -3.57
N VAL A 117 1.16 19.59 -3.28
CA VAL A 117 2.22 18.79 -2.66
C VAL A 117 3.25 18.42 -3.72
N PRO A 118 4.54 18.78 -3.60
CA PRO A 118 5.53 18.40 -4.60
C PRO A 118 5.64 16.88 -4.77
N GLU A 119 5.78 16.41 -6.02
CA GLU A 119 5.95 14.98 -6.34
C GLU A 119 7.10 14.33 -5.54
N LEU A 120 8.16 15.10 -5.26
CA LEU A 120 9.31 14.65 -4.47
C LEU A 120 8.89 14.05 -3.12
N ALA A 121 7.94 14.66 -2.41
CA ALA A 121 7.46 14.14 -1.12
C ALA A 121 6.67 12.84 -1.29
N VAL A 122 5.83 12.74 -2.33
CA VAL A 122 5.06 11.52 -2.63
C VAL A 122 6.01 10.36 -2.95
N ARG A 123 7.00 10.61 -3.80
CA ARG A 123 8.04 9.63 -4.17
C ARG A 123 8.84 9.18 -2.95
N PHE A 124 9.21 10.12 -2.07
CA PHE A 124 9.98 9.80 -0.87
C PHE A 124 9.20 8.91 0.10
N VAL A 125 7.94 9.24 0.38
CA VAL A 125 7.09 8.41 1.25
C VAL A 125 6.87 7.03 0.63
N LEU A 126 6.60 6.95 -0.68
CA LEU A 126 6.49 5.67 -1.37
C LEU A 126 7.80 4.86 -1.29
N PHE A 127 8.94 5.50 -1.51
CA PHE A 127 10.25 4.89 -1.40
C PHE A 127 10.51 4.34 0.00
N HIS A 128 10.17 5.07 1.06
CA HIS A 128 10.25 4.60 2.45
C HIS A 128 9.49 3.27 2.62
N GLU A 129 8.27 3.18 2.09
CA GLU A 129 7.48 1.94 2.14
C GLU A 129 8.10 0.82 1.30
N MET A 130 8.74 1.12 0.17
CA MET A 130 9.49 0.14 -0.62
C MET A 130 10.73 -0.40 0.12
N VAL A 131 11.41 0.44 0.90
CA VAL A 131 12.52 -0.02 1.76
C VAL A 131 12.00 -1.01 2.81
N HIS A 132 10.79 -0.82 3.36
CA HIS A 132 10.17 -1.83 4.23
C HIS A 132 9.95 -3.17 3.52
N ILE A 133 9.59 -3.17 2.24
CA ILE A 133 9.47 -4.41 1.44
C ILE A 133 10.83 -5.11 1.35
N LYS A 134 11.89 -4.37 0.99
CA LYS A 134 13.25 -4.91 0.82
C LYS A 134 13.76 -5.60 2.08
N HIS A 135 13.59 -4.94 3.24
CA HIS A 135 14.08 -5.47 4.52
C HIS A 135 13.14 -6.53 5.09
N GLY A 136 11.88 -6.53 4.65
CA GLY A 136 10.85 -7.43 5.12
C GLY A 136 10.61 -7.29 6.62
N ALA A 137 9.81 -8.21 7.13
CA ALA A 137 9.55 -8.31 8.55
C ALA A 137 10.64 -9.19 9.21
N ARG A 138 11.86 -8.67 9.42
CA ARG A 138 12.92 -9.43 10.13
C ARG A 138 12.46 -9.70 11.56
N GLN A 139 12.13 -10.96 11.84
CA GLN A 139 11.75 -11.43 13.16
C GLN A 139 13.01 -11.79 13.96
N GLU A 140 13.50 -10.85 14.77
CA GLU A 140 14.37 -11.16 15.91
C GLU A 140 13.53 -11.09 17.19
N ASN A 141 13.48 -12.17 17.97
CA ASN A 141 12.86 -12.20 19.31
C ASN A 141 11.40 -11.70 19.36
N CYS A 142 10.56 -12.14 18.43
CA CYS A 142 9.12 -11.83 18.38
C CYS A 142 8.79 -10.32 18.27
N ARG A 143 9.75 -9.49 17.85
CA ARG A 143 9.55 -8.05 17.58
C ARG A 143 10.06 -7.73 16.17
N PHE A 144 9.22 -7.05 15.40
CA PHE A 144 9.61 -6.52 14.09
C PHE A 144 10.46 -5.27 14.31
N LYS A 145 11.74 -5.29 13.94
CA LYS A 145 12.55 -4.06 13.87
C LYS A 145 12.38 -3.47 12.48
N THR A 146 11.59 -2.41 12.38
CA THR A 146 11.23 -1.79 11.10
C THR A 146 12.21 -0.71 10.63
N HIS A 147 13.16 -0.26 11.47
CA HIS A 147 14.14 0.78 11.11
C HIS A 147 15.55 0.45 11.63
N THR A 148 16.10 -0.68 11.20
CA THR A 148 17.49 -1.09 11.55
C THR A 148 18.52 -0.14 10.92
N PRO A 149 19.81 -0.20 11.32
CA PRO A 149 20.86 0.58 10.65
C PRO A 149 20.89 0.36 9.13
N GLU A 150 20.68 -0.87 8.67
CA GLU A 150 20.65 -1.19 7.23
C GLU A 150 19.45 -0.53 6.54
N PHE A 151 18.29 -0.48 7.19
CA PHE A 151 17.14 0.28 6.69
C PHE A 151 17.51 1.75 6.50
N LYS A 152 18.12 2.38 7.51
CA LYS A 152 18.48 3.80 7.45
C LYS A 152 19.50 4.09 6.34
N LEU A 153 20.46 3.18 6.13
CA LEU A 153 21.43 3.29 5.04
C LEU A 153 20.74 3.21 3.67
N ASP A 154 19.79 2.30 3.50
CA ASP A 154 19.03 2.20 2.25
C ASP A 154 18.12 3.39 2.02
N GLU A 155 17.43 3.84 3.06
CA GLU A 155 16.57 5.03 3.00
C GLU A 155 17.37 6.29 2.63
N ALA A 156 18.59 6.43 3.18
CA ALA A 156 19.48 7.55 2.89
C ALA A 156 19.96 7.61 1.42
N ARG A 157 19.75 6.56 0.62
CA ARG A 157 20.09 6.56 -0.81
C ARG A 157 19.14 7.42 -1.65
N PHE A 158 17.96 7.76 -1.13
CA PHE A 158 16.98 8.55 -1.88
C PHE A 158 17.52 9.94 -2.21
N LYS A 159 17.52 10.29 -3.50
CA LYS A 159 17.96 11.61 -3.96
C LYS A 159 16.96 12.68 -3.52
N GLY A 160 17.44 13.73 -2.86
CA GLY A 160 16.58 14.80 -2.34
C GLY A 160 15.85 14.42 -1.05
N LYS A 161 16.34 13.42 -0.29
CA LYS A 161 15.77 12.99 0.98
C LYS A 161 15.50 14.15 1.94
N ASP A 162 16.51 14.98 2.19
CA ASP A 162 16.39 16.07 3.18
C ASP A 162 15.30 17.08 2.78
N GLU A 163 15.24 17.45 1.49
CA GLU A 163 14.19 18.32 0.95
C GLU A 163 12.81 17.67 1.06
N ALA A 164 12.69 16.38 0.73
CA ALA A 164 11.45 15.64 0.85
C ALA A 164 10.96 15.54 2.31
N GLU A 165 11.87 15.33 3.26
CA GLU A 165 11.56 15.33 4.69
C GLU A 165 11.07 16.70 5.16
N GLU A 166 11.69 17.79 4.71
CA GLU A 166 11.23 19.15 5.04
C GLU A 166 9.84 19.44 4.46
N ILE A 167 9.57 19.04 3.22
CA ILE A 167 8.21 19.14 2.64
C ILE A 167 7.22 18.34 3.50
N CYS A 168 7.57 17.10 3.87
CA CYS A 168 6.72 16.24 4.69
C CYS A 168 6.37 16.86 6.06
N LYS A 169 7.34 17.54 6.70
CA LYS A 169 7.13 18.24 7.98
C LYS A 169 6.12 19.39 7.86
N HIS A 170 6.12 20.09 6.71
CA HIS A 170 5.29 21.27 6.47
C HIS A 170 4.06 20.99 5.58
N LEU A 171 3.70 19.71 5.35
CA LEU A 171 2.55 19.34 4.51
C LEU A 171 1.25 20.01 4.92
N ARG A 172 1.05 20.22 6.22
CA ARG A 172 -0.13 20.92 6.73
C ARG A 172 -0.21 22.34 6.21
N GLU A 173 0.91 23.06 6.26
CA GLU A 173 0.98 24.45 5.80
C GLU A 173 0.79 24.53 4.29
N ILE A 174 1.30 23.55 3.54
CA ILE A 174 1.15 23.48 2.07
C ILE A 174 -0.32 23.25 1.67
N VAL A 175 -1.02 22.34 2.35
CA VAL A 175 -2.37 21.90 1.96
C VAL A 175 -3.47 22.76 2.57
N ASP A 176 -3.27 23.29 3.78
CA ASP A 176 -4.29 24.06 4.50
C ASP A 176 -4.17 25.59 4.26
N MET A 177 -3.20 26.06 3.46
CA MET A 177 -3.13 27.47 3.07
C MET A 177 -4.31 27.83 2.15
N PRO A 178 -5.01 28.96 2.40
CA PRO A 178 -6.16 29.40 1.61
C PRO A 178 -5.85 29.77 0.16
#